data_AF-R1DG78-F1
#
_entry.id   AF-R1DG78-F1
#
_cell.length_a   1.000
_cell.length_b   1.000
_cell.length_c   1.000
_cell.angle_alpha   90.00
_cell.angle_beta   90.00
_cell.angle_gamma   90.00
#
_symmetry.space_group_name_H-M   'P 1'
#
loop_
_entity.id
_entity.type
_entity.pdbx_description
1 polymer ?
#
loop_
_entity_poly.entity_id
_entity_poly.type
_entity_poly.pdbx_seq_one_letter_code
_entity_poly.pdbx_strand_id
1 'polypeptide(L)'
;MAAGSRFRAAAAWSSSLQSSRRAFSARTPSRRRLEFAASLRDFTPHEGRGVYMETYGCQMNVADTEVVRSVLQGAGYSHAASLSGADVVLLNT
;
A
#
# COMPACT_ATOMS: atom_id res chain seq x y z
N MET A 1 10.84 31.55 33.89
CA MET A 1 10.76 30.11 33.57
C MET A 1 9.68 29.92 32.52
N ALA A 2 10.10 29.63 31.29
CA ALA A 2 9.23 29.43 30.13
C ALA A 2 8.87 27.96 29.98
N ALA A 3 7.59 27.68 29.74
CA ALA A 3 7.04 26.44 29.16
C ALA A 3 5.53 26.72 28.94
N GLY A 4 4.88 26.42 27.84
CA GLY A 4 5.24 25.79 26.59
C GLY A 4 3.99 25.91 25.70
N SER A 5 4.22 26.20 24.43
CA SER A 5 3.22 26.41 23.38
C SER A 5 2.29 25.20 23.24
N ARG A 6 0.99 25.43 23.42
CA ARG A 6 -0.05 24.52 22.89
C ARG A 6 -0.68 25.19 21.68
N PHE A 7 -0.27 24.71 20.51
CA PHE A 7 -0.81 25.03 19.20
C PHE A 7 -2.35 25.06 19.20
N ARG A 8 -2.93 26.25 19.08
CA ARG A 8 -4.30 26.45 18.62
C ARG A 8 -4.24 26.96 17.19
N ALA A 9 -4.14 26.05 16.22
CA ALA A 9 -4.34 26.40 14.82
C ALA A 9 -5.85 26.35 14.50
N ALA A 10 -6.59 27.34 15.02
CA ALA A 10 -7.86 27.70 14.42
C ALA A 10 -7.51 28.39 13.09
N ALA A 11 -7.66 27.65 11.99
CA ALA A 11 -7.40 28.16 10.65
C ALA A 11 -8.29 29.40 10.42
N ALA A 12 -7.69 30.57 10.53
CA ALA A 12 -8.24 31.85 10.10
C ALA A 12 -8.38 31.82 8.58
N TRP A 13 -9.52 31.34 8.09
CA TRP A 13 -9.89 31.48 6.69
C TRP A 13 -10.39 32.91 6.48
N SER A 14 -9.47 33.79 6.06
CA SER A 14 -9.79 35.14 5.60
C SER A 14 -10.91 35.09 4.55
N SER A 15 -11.97 35.86 4.79
CA SER A 15 -13.22 35.89 4.02
C SER A 15 -13.14 36.51 2.62
N SER A 16 -11.96 36.60 2.00
CA SER A 16 -11.75 37.27 0.70
C SER A 16 -11.26 36.37 -0.45
N LEU A 17 -11.31 35.03 -0.28
CA LEU A 17 -11.08 34.06 -1.36
C LEU A 17 -12.26 33.09 -1.51
N GLN A 18 -13.47 33.65 -1.62
CA GLN A 18 -14.70 32.91 -1.93
C GLN A 18 -15.26 33.32 -3.30
N SER A 19 -14.41 33.36 -4.33
CA SER A 19 -14.86 33.65 -5.71
C SER A 19 -14.89 32.42 -6.63
N SER A 20 -14.44 31.24 -6.18
CA SER A 20 -14.62 30.00 -6.94
C SER A 20 -14.59 28.76 -6.06
N ARG A 21 -15.47 28.69 -5.06
CA ARG A 21 -15.93 27.38 -4.59
C ARG A 21 -16.89 26.85 -5.65
N ARG A 22 -16.34 26.33 -6.77
CA ARG A 22 -17.09 25.34 -7.54
C ARG A 22 -17.45 24.27 -6.53
N ALA A 23 -18.74 24.08 -6.28
CA ALA A 23 -19.22 22.89 -5.62
C ALA A 23 -18.66 21.73 -6.46
N PHE A 24 -17.55 21.15 -6.01
CA PHE A 24 -17.05 19.90 -6.54
C PHE A 24 -18.11 18.90 -6.12
N SER A 25 -19.17 18.81 -6.94
CA SER A 25 -20.21 17.81 -6.81
C SER A 25 -19.47 16.50 -6.65
N ALA A 26 -19.53 15.95 -5.44
CA ALA A 26 -18.91 14.69 -5.12
C ALA A 26 -19.57 13.68 -6.06
N ARG A 27 -18.92 13.41 -7.20
CA ARG A 27 -19.40 12.43 -8.15
C ARG A 27 -19.55 11.14 -7.37
N THR A 28 -20.77 10.66 -7.24
CA THR A 28 -21.05 9.37 -6.62
C THR A 28 -20.15 8.34 -7.29
N PRO A 29 -19.27 7.65 -6.54
CA PRO A 29 -18.39 6.67 -7.13
C PRO A 29 -19.25 5.59 -7.80
N SER A 30 -18.85 5.17 -9.00
CA SER A 30 -19.54 4.08 -9.69
C SER A 30 -19.49 2.83 -8.81
N ARG A 31 -20.53 1.99 -8.91
CA ARG A 31 -20.61 0.71 -8.19
C ARG A 31 -19.33 -0.12 -8.36
N ARG A 32 -18.78 -0.17 -9.57
CA ARG A 32 -17.48 -0.82 -9.88
C ARG A 32 -16.30 -0.27 -9.06
N ARG A 33 -16.25 1.05 -8.81
CA ARG A 33 -15.20 1.68 -8.00
C ARG A 33 -15.36 1.35 -6.51
N LEU A 34 -16.59 1.24 -6.03
CA LEU A 34 -16.87 0.81 -4.66
C LEU A 34 -16.52 -0.67 -4.45
N GLU A 35 -16.84 -1.53 -5.42
CA GLU A 35 -16.50 -2.97 -5.40
C GLU A 35 -14.98 -3.19 -5.40
N PHE A 36 -14.24 -2.45 -6.23
CA PHE A 36 -12.77 -2.50 -6.23
C PHE A 36 -12.19 -2.03 -4.89
N ALA A 37 -12.68 -0.92 -4.33
CA ALA A 37 -12.23 -0.42 -3.03
C ALA A 37 -12.58 -1.35 -1.86
N ALA A 38 -13.71 -2.06 -1.94
CA ALA A 38 -14.09 -3.07 -0.97
C ALA A 38 -13.16 -4.29 -1.03
N SER A 39 -12.83 -4.76 -2.24
CA SER A 39 -11.89 -5.87 -2.45
C SER A 39 -10.49 -5.59 -1.88
N LEU A 40 -10.05 -4.32 -1.86
CA LEU A 40 -8.78 -3.96 -1.23
C LEU A 40 -8.77 -4.10 0.31
N ARG A 41 -9.94 -4.17 0.96
CA ARG A 41 -10.03 -4.35 2.42
C ARG A 41 -9.83 -5.80 2.86
N ASP A 42 -9.95 -6.75 1.94
CA ASP A 42 -9.77 -8.17 2.22
C ASP A 42 -8.28 -8.56 2.30
N PHE A 43 -7.37 -7.65 1.93
CA PHE A 43 -5.94 -7.82 2.14
C PHE A 43 -5.59 -7.55 3.60
N THR A 44 -5.76 -8.55 4.47
CA THR A 44 -5.07 -8.55 5.76
C THR A 44 -3.58 -8.75 5.50
N PRO A 45 -2.70 -7.81 5.88
CA PRO A 45 -1.27 -7.98 5.70
C PRO A 45 -0.83 -9.29 6.38
N HIS A 46 -0.07 -10.11 5.66
CA HIS A 46 0.43 -11.40 6.17
C HIS A 46 1.70 -11.20 6.99
N GLU A 47 1.61 -10.37 8.03
CA GLU A 47 2.77 -9.97 8.83
C GLU A 47 3.53 -11.18 9.35
N GLY A 48 4.83 -11.22 9.06
CA GLY A 48 5.75 -12.22 9.59
C GLY A 48 5.79 -13.55 8.83
N ARG A 49 4.98 -13.74 7.77
CA ARG A 49 5.10 -14.95 6.93
C ARG A 49 6.28 -14.86 5.97
N GLY A 50 7.16 -15.85 6.02
CA GLY A 50 8.35 -15.95 5.17
C GLY A 50 8.04 -16.55 3.80
N VAL A 51 8.55 -15.93 2.74
CA VAL A 51 8.49 -16.45 1.36
C VAL A 51 9.88 -16.77 0.87
N TYR A 52 10.10 -18.02 0.47
CA TYR A 52 11.29 -18.45 -0.26
C TYR A 52 11.00 -18.42 -1.76
N MET A 53 11.89 -17.82 -2.55
CA MET A 53 11.75 -17.75 -4.00
C MET A 53 12.96 -18.36 -4.66
N GLU A 54 12.73 -19.27 -5.57
CA GLU A 54 13.77 -19.84 -6.44
C GLU A 54 13.41 -19.50 -7.89
N THR A 55 14.41 -19.07 -8.65
CA THR A 55 14.21 -18.62 -10.03
C THR A 55 15.13 -19.38 -10.95
N TYR A 56 14.53 -20.07 -11.90
CA TYR A 56 15.18 -20.76 -12.99
C TYR A 56 14.85 -20.05 -14.30
N GLY A 57 15.68 -20.27 -15.31
CA GLY A 57 15.46 -19.70 -16.64
C GLY A 57 16.37 -18.51 -16.94
N CYS A 58 15.78 -17.44 -17.49
CA CYS A 58 16.53 -16.32 -18.07
C CYS A 58 16.38 -15.03 -17.28
N GLN A 59 16.96 -13.94 -17.79
CA GLN A 59 16.89 -12.61 -17.16
C GLN A 59 15.45 -12.10 -17.00
N MET A 60 14.53 -12.53 -17.86
CA MET A 60 13.11 -12.18 -17.73
C MET A 60 12.52 -12.73 -16.43
N ASN A 61 12.82 -13.98 -16.09
CA ASN A 61 12.34 -14.60 -14.85
C ASN A 61 12.93 -13.93 -13.62
N VAL A 62 14.20 -13.49 -13.69
CA VAL A 62 14.83 -12.72 -12.61
C VAL A 62 14.12 -11.38 -12.42
N ALA A 63 13.83 -10.67 -13.52
CA ALA A 63 13.11 -9.40 -13.48
C ALA A 63 11.68 -9.57 -12.93
N ASP A 64 10.96 -10.60 -13.37
CA ASP A 64 9.61 -10.91 -12.86
C ASP A 64 9.64 -11.23 -11.37
N THR A 65 10.68 -11.91 -10.90
CA THR A 65 10.85 -12.24 -9.49
C THR A 65 11.06 -10.99 -8.63
N GLU A 66 11.77 -9.98 -9.12
CA GLU A 66 11.88 -8.69 -8.42
C GLU A 66 10.53 -7.97 -8.30
N VAL A 67 9.74 -7.98 -9.37
CA VAL A 67 8.38 -7.40 -9.36
C VAL A 67 7.50 -8.13 -8.35
N VAL A 68 7.48 -9.47 -8.40
CA VAL A 68 6.69 -10.30 -7.47
C VAL A 68 7.14 -10.07 -6.02
N ARG A 69 8.46 -9.98 -5.77
CA ARG A 69 8.99 -9.71 -4.43
C ARG A 69 8.49 -8.38 -3.88
N SER A 70 8.47 -7.32 -4.70
CA SER A 70 7.96 -6.01 -4.30
C SER A 70 6.48 -6.06 -3.91
N VAL A 71 5.66 -6.77 -4.69
CA VAL A 71 4.23 -6.96 -4.39
C VAL A 71 4.03 -7.73 -3.09
N LEU A 72 4.77 -8.82 -2.88
CA LEU A 72 4.66 -9.65 -1.67
C LEU A 72 5.12 -8.90 -0.42
N GLN A 73 6.19 -8.10 -0.52
CA GLN A 73 6.61 -7.20 0.56
C GLN A 73 5.52 -6.18 0.89
N GLY A 74 4.88 -5.59 -0.13
CA GLY A 74 3.73 -4.69 0.05
C GLY A 74 2.52 -5.36 0.72
N ALA A 75 2.39 -6.68 0.59
CA ALA A 75 1.37 -7.50 1.26
C ALA A 75 1.78 -8.00 2.66
N GLY A 76 2.96 -7.62 3.16
CA GLY A 76 3.43 -7.94 4.51
C GLY A 76 4.25 -9.22 4.64
N TYR A 77 4.57 -9.89 3.53
CA TYR A 77 5.45 -11.06 3.53
C TYR A 77 6.92 -10.65 3.70
N SER A 78 7.69 -11.48 4.40
CA SER A 78 9.14 -11.34 4.56
C SER A 78 9.89 -12.32 3.65
N HIS A 79 11.16 -12.03 3.33
CA HIS A 79 11.99 -12.95 2.57
C HIS A 79 12.54 -14.05 3.47
N ALA A 80 12.26 -15.31 3.15
CA ALA A 80 12.85 -16.47 3.82
C ALA A 80 14.18 -16.84 3.15
N ALA A 81 15.25 -16.96 3.93
CA ALA A 81 16.59 -17.31 3.40
C ALA A 81 16.75 -18.80 3.07
N SER A 82 15.84 -19.65 3.53
CA SER A 82 15.88 -21.10 3.30
C SER A 82 14.47 -21.68 3.28
N LEU A 83 14.33 -22.83 2.62
CA LEU A 83 13.06 -23.57 2.53
C LEU A 83 12.45 -23.90 3.90
N SER A 84 13.28 -24.26 4.88
CA SER A 84 12.81 -24.65 6.22
C SER A 84 12.17 -23.52 7.02
N GLY A 85 12.49 -22.27 6.69
CA GLY A 85 11.94 -21.08 7.35
C GLY A 85 10.84 -20.38 6.54
N ALA A 86 10.32 -21.03 5.50
CA ALA A 86 9.35 -20.45 4.60
C ALA A 86 7.94 -20.99 4.86
N ASP A 87 6.97 -20.08 4.94
CA ASP A 87 5.54 -20.40 4.93
C ASP A 87 5.01 -20.60 3.50
N VAL A 88 5.68 -19.97 2.53
CA VAL A 88 5.35 -20.03 1.11
C VAL A 88 6.61 -20.23 0.29
N VAL A 89 6.56 -21.11 -0.70
CA VAL A 89 7.64 -21.35 -1.65
C VAL A 89 7.15 -20.99 -3.05
N LEU A 90 7.88 -20.12 -3.74
CA LEU A 90 7.64 -19.72 -5.12
C LEU A 90 8.77 -20.24 -6.02
N LEU A 91 8.40 -21.02 -7.04
CA LEU A 91 9.32 -21.45 -8.10
C LEU A 91 8.92 -20.72 -9.38
N ASN A 92 9.84 -19.93 -9.94
CA ASN A 92 9.65 -19.21 -11.21
C ASN A 92 10.57 -19.81 -12.27
N THR A 93 10.05 -20.11 -13.47
CA THR A 93 10.76 -20.79 -14.57
C THR A 93 10.61 -20.09 -15.90
#